data_AF-A0A1G3PTR0-F1
#
_entry.id   AF-A0A1G3PTR0-F1
#
_cell.length_a   1.000
_cell.length_b   1.000
_cell.length_c   1.000
_cell.angle_alpha   90.00
_cell.angle_beta   90.00
_cell.angle_gamma   90.00
#
_symmetry.space_group_name_H-M   'P 1'
#
loop_
_entity.id
_entity.type
_entity.pdbx_description
1 polymer ?
#
loop_
_entity_poly.entity_id
_entity_poly.type
_entity_poly.pdbx_seq_one_letter_code
_entity_poly.pdbx_strand_id
1 'polypeptide(L)'
;MALIEEREGRRDANSGYSRVFGNQQLGSLISRVHATSISAGNELEKIISSLANTSITMDDIMDENFSEGVYLITKNAVKKSKLKLLSNLEPDLLIFIIENKRRHCYIVELKDGDNFDTKKSSGEKENMKKFESHISKKIQFTTSIHFCCFNQDSKHMIVNGFKGRISEEEALTGKELCEIINVDFYKVVSMREKDQEANFKFFLDSLVEIPQVSSYLKTKKHLL
;
A
#
# COMPACT_ATOMS: atom_id res chain seq x y z
N MET A 1 1.03 -9.84 -4.05
CA MET A 1 2.25 -9.00 -4.16
C MET A 1 2.46 -8.63 -5.61
N ALA A 2 3.17 -7.53 -5.87
CA ALA A 2 3.71 -7.29 -7.21
C ALA A 2 4.68 -8.42 -7.60
N LEU A 3 4.69 -8.81 -8.87
CA LEU A 3 5.63 -9.80 -9.39
C LEU A 3 6.91 -9.12 -9.92
N ILE A 4 8.07 -9.72 -9.63
CA ILE A 4 9.40 -9.27 -10.11
C ILE A 4 9.48 -9.45 -11.62
N GLU A 5 8.91 -10.53 -12.14
CA GLU A 5 8.95 -10.87 -13.56
C GLU A 5 8.32 -9.78 -14.44
N GLU A 6 7.31 -9.09 -13.93
CA GLU A 6 6.57 -8.01 -14.61
C GLU A 6 7.28 -6.64 -14.54
N ARG A 7 8.42 -6.52 -13.84
CA ARG A 7 9.17 -5.26 -13.72
C ARG A 7 10.31 -5.22 -14.72
N GLU A 8 10.43 -4.11 -15.45
CA GLU A 8 11.47 -3.95 -16.46
C GLU A 8 12.89 -3.74 -15.90
N GLY A 9 13.01 -3.28 -14.64
CA GLY A 9 14.29 -2.95 -14.03
C GLY A 9 15.01 -1.77 -14.70
N ARG A 10 16.17 -1.40 -14.18
CA ARG A 10 17.08 -0.44 -14.78
C ARG A 10 17.96 -1.12 -15.81
N ARG A 11 18.01 -0.55 -17.01
CA ARG A 11 18.82 -1.05 -18.14
C ARG A 11 20.15 -0.32 -18.28
N ASP A 12 20.36 0.78 -17.58
CA ASP A 12 21.58 1.57 -17.66
C ASP A 12 22.75 0.92 -16.91
N ALA A 13 23.88 0.75 -17.59
CA ALA A 13 25.12 0.24 -16.99
C ALA A 13 25.68 1.20 -15.91
N ASN A 14 25.29 2.49 -15.96
CA ASN A 14 25.65 3.51 -14.98
C ASN A 14 24.71 3.57 -13.77
N SER A 15 23.81 2.60 -13.59
CA SER A 15 22.95 2.58 -12.41
C SER A 15 23.77 2.33 -11.14
N GLY A 16 23.29 2.85 -10.01
CA GLY A 16 23.90 2.56 -8.71
C GLY A 16 23.95 1.06 -8.42
N TYR A 17 22.92 0.31 -8.82
CA TYR A 17 22.83 -1.15 -8.66
C TYR A 17 23.96 -1.88 -9.41
N SER A 18 24.22 -1.49 -10.66
CA SER A 18 25.26 -2.10 -11.48
C SER A 18 26.65 -1.86 -10.91
N ARG A 19 26.91 -0.67 -10.37
CA ARG A 19 28.21 -0.30 -9.79
C ARG A 19 28.57 -1.07 -8.52
N VAL A 20 27.58 -1.48 -7.71
CA VAL A 20 27.83 -2.22 -6.46
C VAL A 20 28.55 -3.53 -6.73
N PHE A 21 28.19 -4.22 -7.81
CA PHE A 21 28.75 -5.55 -8.13
C PHE A 21 29.67 -5.55 -9.34
N GLY A 22 29.78 -4.43 -10.06
CA GLY A 22 30.45 -4.38 -11.36
C GLY A 22 29.76 -5.26 -12.41
N ASN A 23 28.46 -5.52 -12.26
CA ASN A 23 27.70 -6.44 -13.11
C ASN A 23 26.32 -5.87 -13.44
N GLN A 24 26.07 -5.62 -14.73
CA GLN A 24 24.82 -5.02 -15.21
C GLN A 24 23.61 -5.95 -15.05
N GLN A 25 23.75 -7.26 -15.29
CA GLN A 25 22.64 -8.20 -15.17
C GLN A 25 22.19 -8.33 -13.71
N LEU A 26 23.15 -8.42 -12.78
CA LEU A 26 22.87 -8.46 -11.36
C LEU A 26 22.27 -7.14 -10.88
N GLY A 27 22.82 -6.01 -11.33
CA GLY A 27 22.25 -4.68 -11.06
C GLY A 27 20.81 -4.54 -11.54
N SER A 28 20.52 -5.02 -12.76
CA SER A 28 19.17 -5.05 -13.32
C SER A 28 18.22 -5.90 -12.47
N LEU A 29 18.61 -7.13 -12.11
CA LEU A 29 17.77 -8.01 -11.28
C LEU A 29 17.43 -7.37 -9.91
N ILE A 30 18.43 -6.79 -9.23
CA ILE A 30 18.20 -6.09 -7.95
C ILE A 30 17.28 -4.87 -8.13
N SER A 31 17.45 -4.12 -9.22
CA SER A 31 16.57 -2.98 -9.49
C SER A 31 15.12 -3.39 -9.74
N ARG A 32 14.86 -4.58 -10.30
CA ARG A 32 13.51 -5.15 -10.44
C ARG A 32 12.92 -5.50 -9.09
N VAL A 33 13.70 -6.09 -8.18
CA VAL A 33 13.27 -6.34 -6.79
C VAL A 33 12.85 -5.04 -6.11
N HIS A 34 13.65 -3.97 -6.26
CA HIS A 34 13.29 -2.67 -5.69
C HIS A 34 12.01 -2.09 -6.32
N ALA A 35 11.88 -2.11 -7.65
CA ALA A 35 10.65 -1.66 -8.33
C ALA A 35 9.41 -2.47 -7.90
N THR A 36 9.60 -3.76 -7.62
CA THR A 36 8.56 -4.66 -7.09
C THR A 36 8.13 -4.23 -5.69
N SER A 37 9.10 -3.95 -4.81
CA SER A 37 8.81 -3.45 -3.46
C SER A 37 8.03 -2.13 -3.48
N ILE A 38 8.38 -1.20 -4.36
CA ILE A 38 7.61 0.04 -4.55
C ILE A 38 6.17 -0.26 -4.98
N SER A 39 6.00 -1.20 -5.91
CA SER A 39 4.69 -1.56 -6.46
C SER A 39 3.83 -2.41 -5.51
N ALA A 40 4.42 -2.96 -4.45
CA ALA A 40 3.71 -3.82 -3.50
C ALA A 40 2.56 -3.09 -2.79
N GLY A 41 2.71 -1.79 -2.49
CA GLY A 41 1.64 -0.96 -1.93
C GLY A 41 0.43 -0.86 -2.85
N ASN A 42 0.65 -0.59 -4.14
CA ASN A 42 -0.42 -0.52 -5.14
C ASN A 42 -1.15 -1.87 -5.29
N GLU A 43 -0.41 -2.99 -5.23
CA GLU A 43 -1.04 -4.32 -5.29
C GLU A 43 -1.84 -4.63 -4.02
N LEU A 44 -1.39 -4.18 -2.86
CA LEU A 44 -2.16 -4.31 -1.62
C LEU A 44 -3.50 -3.56 -1.71
N GLU A 45 -3.49 -2.33 -2.20
CA GLU A 45 -4.72 -1.54 -2.44
C GLU A 45 -5.68 -2.29 -3.38
N LYS A 46 -5.18 -2.86 -4.48
CA LYS A 46 -5.98 -3.64 -5.43
C LYS A 46 -6.61 -4.86 -4.76
N ILE A 47 -5.83 -5.65 -4.02
CA ILE A 47 -6.34 -6.83 -3.32
C ILE A 47 -7.45 -6.44 -2.34
N ILE A 48 -7.21 -5.44 -1.49
CA ILE A 48 -8.20 -4.95 -0.53
C ILE A 48 -9.47 -4.50 -1.24
N SER A 49 -9.34 -3.66 -2.27
CA SER A 49 -10.51 -3.16 -3.01
C SER A 49 -11.28 -4.26 -3.74
N SER A 50 -10.63 -5.35 -4.18
CA SER A 50 -11.28 -6.48 -4.83
C SER A 50 -12.12 -7.34 -3.87
N LEU A 51 -11.85 -7.26 -2.56
CA LEU A 51 -12.53 -8.02 -1.52
C LEU A 51 -13.55 -7.17 -0.76
N ALA A 52 -13.34 -5.85 -0.70
CA ALA A 52 -14.23 -4.92 -0.03
C ALA A 52 -15.48 -4.60 -0.85
N ASN A 53 -16.50 -4.05 -0.20
CA ASN A 53 -17.68 -3.55 -0.86
C ASN A 53 -17.42 -2.18 -1.51
N THR A 54 -17.19 -2.17 -2.82
CA THR A 54 -16.97 -0.94 -3.62
C THR A 54 -18.17 -0.62 -4.52
N SER A 55 -19.38 -1.02 -4.11
CA SER A 55 -20.60 -0.91 -4.95
C SER A 55 -21.13 0.51 -5.12
N ILE A 56 -20.74 1.45 -4.25
CA ILE A 56 -21.14 2.85 -4.33
C ILE A 56 -19.98 3.75 -4.73
N THR A 57 -20.31 4.92 -5.26
CA THR A 57 -19.37 5.97 -5.65
C THR A 57 -19.38 7.13 -4.66
N MET A 58 -18.44 8.07 -4.85
CA MET A 58 -18.43 9.30 -4.07
C MET A 58 -19.66 10.17 -4.37
N ASP A 59 -20.18 10.12 -5.60
CA ASP A 59 -21.39 10.86 -5.98
C ASP A 59 -22.62 10.27 -5.26
N ASP A 60 -22.72 8.94 -5.11
CA ASP A 60 -23.81 8.29 -4.35
C ASP A 60 -23.82 8.72 -2.87
N ILE A 61 -22.65 8.86 -2.25
CA ILE A 61 -22.52 9.38 -0.88
C ILE A 61 -23.07 10.82 -0.75
N MET A 62 -22.83 11.65 -1.76
CA MET A 62 -23.24 13.05 -1.75
C MET A 62 -24.74 13.21 -1.99
N ASP A 63 -25.27 12.41 -2.91
CA ASP A 63 -26.70 12.43 -3.28
C ASP A 63 -27.57 11.63 -2.29
N GLU A 64 -26.98 11.12 -1.21
CA GLU A 64 -27.62 10.27 -0.20
C GLU A 64 -28.27 9.00 -0.79
N ASN A 65 -27.68 8.48 -1.87
CA ASN A 65 -28.14 7.29 -2.58
C ASN A 65 -27.43 6.02 -2.11
N PHE A 66 -27.63 5.65 -0.84
CA PHE A 66 -27.01 4.48 -0.24
C PHE A 66 -27.91 3.82 0.80
N SER A 67 -27.65 2.55 1.08
CA SER A 67 -28.26 1.81 2.19
C SER A 67 -27.30 1.73 3.38
N GLU A 68 -27.76 1.15 4.49
CA GLU A 68 -26.86 0.75 5.57
C GLU A 68 -25.82 -0.25 5.07
N GLY A 69 -24.62 -0.14 5.63
CA GLY A 69 -23.49 -0.98 5.24
C GLY A 69 -22.15 -0.29 5.43
N VAL A 70 -21.11 -1.03 5.03
CA VAL A 70 -19.74 -0.55 4.95
C VAL A 70 -19.33 -0.50 3.48
N TYR A 71 -18.77 0.62 3.07
CA TYR A 71 -18.37 0.87 1.69
C TYR A 71 -16.97 1.45 1.61
N LEU A 72 -16.19 0.95 0.66
CA LEU A 72 -14.83 1.41 0.40
C LEU A 72 -14.78 2.15 -0.94
N ILE A 73 -14.25 3.38 -0.91
CA ILE A 73 -14.00 4.20 -2.08
C ILE A 73 -12.49 4.41 -2.21
N THR A 74 -11.92 3.98 -3.32
CA THR A 74 -10.47 4.08 -3.59
C THR A 74 -10.07 5.47 -4.08
N LYS A 75 -8.80 5.85 -3.92
CA LYS A 75 -8.18 7.05 -4.50
C LYS A 75 -8.57 7.29 -5.96
N ASN A 76 -8.58 6.24 -6.78
CA ASN A 76 -8.92 6.32 -8.20
C ASN A 76 -10.40 6.64 -8.42
N ALA A 77 -11.30 6.13 -7.56
CA ALA A 77 -12.72 6.46 -7.61
C ALA A 77 -12.95 7.92 -7.17
N VAL A 78 -12.25 8.38 -6.12
CA VAL A 78 -12.27 9.78 -5.66
C VAL A 78 -11.89 10.73 -6.81
N LYS A 79 -10.77 10.45 -7.50
CA LYS A 79 -10.28 11.25 -8.64
C LYS A 79 -11.24 11.33 -9.84
N LYS A 80 -12.08 10.30 -10.02
CA LYS A 80 -13.07 10.24 -11.11
C LYS A 80 -14.39 10.93 -10.75
N SER A 81 -14.61 11.23 -9.47
CA SER A 81 -15.86 11.86 -9.04
C SER A 81 -16.02 13.26 -9.63
N LYS A 82 -17.27 13.72 -9.78
CA LYS A 82 -17.56 15.08 -10.26
C LYS A 82 -17.14 16.14 -9.24
N LEU A 83 -16.95 15.72 -8.00
CA LEU A 83 -16.41 16.52 -6.94
C LEU A 83 -14.97 16.94 -7.25
N LYS A 84 -14.79 18.25 -7.45
CA LYS A 84 -13.48 18.90 -7.35
C LYS A 84 -13.04 18.86 -5.88
N LEU A 85 -12.60 17.70 -5.41
CA LEU A 85 -11.81 17.58 -4.19
C LEU A 85 -10.43 18.18 -4.45
N LEU A 86 -9.69 18.46 -3.38
CA LEU A 86 -8.36 19.05 -3.47
C LEU A 86 -7.47 18.15 -4.33
N SER A 87 -7.20 18.58 -5.56
CA SER A 87 -6.41 17.81 -6.51
C SER A 87 -5.02 17.56 -5.94
N ASN A 88 -4.57 16.30 -6.00
CA ASN A 88 -3.28 15.79 -5.53
C ASN A 88 -3.16 15.56 -4.01
N LEU A 89 -4.24 15.71 -3.24
CA LEU A 89 -4.24 15.45 -1.79
C LEU A 89 -5.17 14.29 -1.41
N GLU A 90 -5.52 13.41 -2.36
CA GLU A 90 -6.49 12.34 -2.12
C GLU A 90 -5.88 11.21 -1.27
N PRO A 91 -6.59 10.77 -0.20
CA PRO A 91 -6.19 9.61 0.57
C PRO A 91 -6.26 8.35 -0.29
N ASP A 92 -5.62 7.28 0.17
CA ASP A 92 -5.65 6.00 -0.54
C ASP A 92 -7.04 5.36 -0.47
N LEU A 93 -7.68 5.43 0.70
CA LEU A 93 -9.00 4.87 0.94
C LEU A 93 -9.91 5.84 1.71
N LEU A 94 -11.19 5.87 1.33
CA LEU A 94 -12.28 6.37 2.14
C LEU A 94 -13.19 5.20 2.51
N ILE A 95 -13.54 5.06 3.78
CA ILE A 95 -14.43 4.02 4.25
C ILE A 95 -15.65 4.66 4.90
N PHE A 96 -16.82 4.41 4.33
CA PHE A 96 -18.09 4.90 4.82
C PHE A 96 -18.80 3.81 5.59
N ILE A 97 -19.09 4.06 6.87
CA ILE A 97 -19.92 3.20 7.70
C ILE A 97 -21.26 3.92 7.93
N ILE A 98 -22.34 3.26 7.54
CA ILE A 98 -23.71 3.73 7.69
C ILE A 98 -24.46 2.65 8.48
N GLU A 99 -24.74 2.92 9.75
CA GLU A 99 -25.39 1.97 10.64
C GLU A 99 -26.22 2.70 11.70
N ASN A 100 -27.50 2.32 11.89
CA ASN A 100 -28.32 2.79 13.00
C ASN A 100 -28.35 4.33 13.14
N LYS A 101 -28.50 5.02 12.00
CA LYS A 101 -28.45 6.49 11.86
C LYS A 101 -27.08 7.14 12.15
N ARG A 102 -26.05 6.35 12.49
CA ARG A 102 -24.67 6.83 12.58
C ARG A 102 -24.02 6.74 11.20
N ARG A 103 -23.32 7.83 10.84
CA ARG A 103 -22.63 8.00 9.56
C ARG A 103 -21.21 8.45 9.85
N HIS A 104 -20.23 7.61 9.55
CA HIS A 104 -18.82 7.91 9.76
C HIS A 104 -18.00 7.62 8.51
N CYS A 105 -17.02 8.47 8.22
CA CYS A 105 -16.10 8.38 7.11
C CYS A 105 -14.67 8.29 7.66
N TYR A 106 -14.04 7.12 7.53
CA TYR A 106 -12.62 6.94 7.81
C TYR A 106 -11.82 7.38 6.59
N ILE A 107 -10.86 8.27 6.81
CA ILE A 107 -9.95 8.79 5.79
C ILE A 107 -8.59 8.13 6.02
N VAL A 108 -8.24 7.17 5.19
CA VAL A 108 -7.12 6.25 5.45
C VAL A 108 -6.00 6.45 4.43
N GLU A 109 -4.80 6.70 4.95
CA GLU A 109 -3.55 6.56 4.19
C GLU A 109 -3.02 5.13 4.43
N LEU A 110 -2.79 4.36 3.37
CA LEU A 110 -2.42 2.95 3.47
C LEU A 110 -0.95 2.74 3.13
N LYS A 111 -0.21 2.14 4.04
CA LYS A 111 1.17 1.71 3.82
C LYS A 111 1.27 0.20 3.94
N ASP A 112 2.07 -0.38 3.05
CA ASP A 112 2.43 -1.79 3.12
C ASP A 112 3.38 -2.06 4.31
N GLY A 113 4.41 -1.22 4.48
CA GLY A 113 5.42 -1.38 5.53
C GLY A 113 5.19 -0.58 6.81
N ASP A 114 6.18 -0.64 7.70
CA ASP A 114 6.19 -0.05 9.05
C ASP A 114 7.10 1.20 9.20
N ASN A 115 8.08 1.37 8.31
CA ASN A 115 9.08 2.43 8.42
C ASN A 115 8.71 3.67 7.61
N PHE A 116 8.69 4.83 8.28
CA PHE A 116 8.40 6.12 7.67
C PHE A 116 9.64 7.01 7.55
N ASP A 117 9.80 7.64 6.38
CA ASP A 117 10.63 8.84 6.30
C ASP A 117 9.92 9.94 7.09
N THR A 118 10.54 10.34 8.19
CA THR A 118 10.05 11.39 9.09
C THR A 118 9.67 12.70 8.41
N LYS A 119 10.36 13.10 7.33
CA LYS A 119 10.01 14.33 6.61
C LYS A 119 8.73 14.15 5.81
N LYS A 120 8.53 12.96 5.26
CA LYS A 120 7.34 12.60 4.49
C LYS A 120 6.10 12.47 5.38
N SER A 121 6.24 11.84 6.56
CA SER A 121 5.11 11.65 7.50
C SER A 121 4.44 12.95 7.95
N SER A 122 5.19 14.03 8.19
CA SER A 122 4.62 15.33 8.57
C SER A 122 3.80 15.96 7.45
N GLY A 123 4.32 15.91 6.21
CA GLY A 123 3.61 16.42 5.04
C GLY A 123 2.35 15.60 4.73
N GLU A 124 2.44 14.27 4.83
CA GLU A 124 1.27 13.38 4.65
C GLU A 124 0.19 13.67 5.69
N LYS A 125 0.54 13.87 6.97
CA LYS A 125 -0.43 14.26 8.01
C LYS A 125 -1.10 15.61 7.74
N GLU A 126 -0.33 16.61 7.31
CA GLU A 126 -0.91 17.92 6.98
C GLU A 126 -1.86 17.82 5.77
N ASN A 127 -1.49 17.02 4.76
CA ASN A 127 -2.33 16.79 3.59
C ASN A 127 -3.65 16.10 3.95
N MET A 128 -3.60 15.08 4.80
CA MET A 128 -4.79 14.38 5.30
C MET A 128 -5.71 15.33 6.08
N LYS A 129 -5.16 16.22 6.92
CA LYS A 129 -5.96 17.24 7.62
C LYS A 129 -6.63 18.25 6.68
N LYS A 130 -5.92 18.68 5.63
CA LYS A 130 -6.49 19.57 4.60
C LYS A 130 -7.63 18.88 3.86
N PHE A 131 -7.44 17.61 3.50
CA PHE A 131 -8.48 16.81 2.86
C PHE A 131 -9.69 16.62 3.77
N GLU A 132 -9.49 16.23 5.03
CA GLU A 132 -10.53 16.02 6.03
C GLU A 132 -11.37 17.28 6.28
N SER A 133 -10.72 18.44 6.45
CA SER A 133 -11.40 19.74 6.60
C SER A 133 -12.20 20.15 5.37
N HIS A 134 -11.85 19.62 4.19
CA HIS A 134 -12.55 19.90 2.95
C HIS A 134 -13.74 18.96 2.73
N ILE A 135 -13.55 17.65 2.92
CA ILE A 135 -14.59 16.64 2.69
C ILE A 135 -15.70 16.72 3.76
N SER A 136 -15.36 16.96 5.04
CA SER A 136 -16.33 17.07 6.15
C SER A 136 -17.39 18.16 5.94
N LYS A 137 -17.08 19.18 5.12
CA LYS A 137 -18.03 20.25 4.74
C LYS A 137 -18.97 19.87 3.62
N LYS A 138 -18.72 18.74 2.96
CA LYS A 138 -19.44 18.27 1.77
C LYS A 138 -20.31 17.05 2.06
N ILE A 139 -19.92 16.22 3.01
CA ILE A 139 -20.65 15.00 3.38
C ILE A 139 -21.34 15.16 4.73
N GLN A 140 -22.51 14.55 4.90
CA GLN A 140 -23.21 14.47 6.19
C GLN A 140 -22.70 13.31 7.05
N PHE A 141 -21.38 13.25 7.25
CA PHE A 141 -20.70 12.21 7.99
C PHE A 141 -19.73 12.84 8.99
N THR A 142 -19.57 12.19 10.13
CA THR A 142 -18.40 12.45 10.99
C THR A 142 -17.15 11.88 10.31
N THR A 143 -15.99 12.49 10.55
CA THR A 143 -14.73 12.13 9.89
C THR A 143 -13.64 11.80 10.89
N SER A 144 -12.73 10.91 10.50
CA SER A 144 -11.50 10.59 11.24
C SER A 144 -10.35 10.31 10.26
N ILE A 145 -9.12 10.60 10.69
CA ILE A 145 -7.92 10.36 9.89
C ILE A 145 -7.19 9.17 10.49
N HIS A 146 -6.81 8.21 9.65
CA HIS A 146 -6.05 7.04 10.07
C HIS A 146 -4.86 6.76 9.13
N PHE A 147 -3.77 6.31 9.73
CA PHE A 147 -2.57 5.82 9.05
C PHE A 147 -2.47 4.33 9.27
N CYS A 148 -2.73 3.56 8.20
CA CYS A 148 -2.69 2.12 8.26
C CYS A 148 -1.30 1.61 7.85
N CYS A 149 -0.62 0.89 8.75
CA CYS A 149 0.56 0.08 8.39
C CYS A 149 0.13 -1.39 8.35
N PHE A 150 -0.14 -1.90 7.15
CA PHE A 150 -0.87 -3.15 6.97
C PHE A 150 -0.17 -4.36 7.58
N ASN A 151 1.16 -4.45 7.45
CA ASN A 151 1.94 -5.57 7.99
C ASN A 151 2.46 -5.31 9.42
N GLN A 152 2.00 -4.27 10.11
CA GLN A 152 2.37 -3.99 11.50
C GLN A 152 1.23 -4.39 12.44
N ASP A 153 1.52 -5.25 13.41
CA ASP A 153 0.54 -5.78 14.37
C ASP A 153 0.36 -4.88 15.60
N SER A 154 1.22 -3.88 15.79
CA SER A 154 1.19 -3.00 16.97
C SER A 154 1.05 -1.53 16.60
N LYS A 155 -0.06 -0.91 17.01
CA LYS A 155 -0.27 0.56 16.88
C LYS A 155 0.84 1.36 17.54
N HIS A 156 1.38 0.90 18.67
CA HIS A 156 2.52 1.54 19.31
C HIS A 156 3.76 1.55 18.41
N MET A 157 4.04 0.43 17.71
CA MET A 157 5.15 0.36 16.75
C MET A 157 4.91 1.27 15.53
N ILE A 158 3.67 1.42 15.09
CA ILE A 158 3.30 2.40 14.04
C ILE A 158 3.64 3.81 14.53
N VAL A 159 3.15 4.20 15.71
CA VAL A 159 3.43 5.52 16.31
C VAL A 159 4.92 5.78 16.44
N ASN A 160 5.69 4.77 16.86
CA ASN A 160 7.16 4.83 16.95
C ASN A 160 7.81 5.00 15.57
N GLY A 161 7.34 4.30 14.54
CA GLY A 161 7.79 4.45 13.15
C GLY A 161 7.55 5.86 12.59
N PHE A 162 6.44 6.50 12.99
CA PHE A 162 6.15 7.91 12.72
C PHE A 162 6.89 8.89 13.66
N LYS A 163 7.64 8.37 14.63
CA LYS A 163 8.33 9.09 15.71
C LYS A 163 7.40 10.04 16.47
N GLY A 164 6.23 9.54 16.86
CA GLY A 164 5.25 10.28 17.67
C GLY A 164 4.50 11.39 16.92
N ARG A 165 4.61 11.46 15.59
CA ARG A 165 3.88 12.45 14.79
C ARG A 165 2.38 12.17 14.68
N ILE A 166 1.99 10.92 14.87
CA ILE A 166 0.60 10.48 14.94
C ILE A 166 0.32 9.92 16.34
N SER A 167 -0.93 9.96 16.77
CA SER A 167 -1.36 9.31 18.01
C SER A 167 -1.73 7.84 17.78
N GLU A 168 -1.95 7.09 18.85
CA GLU A 168 -2.46 5.73 18.73
C GLU A 168 -3.87 5.72 18.13
N GLU A 169 -4.72 6.70 18.44
CA GLU A 169 -6.06 6.79 17.83
C GLU A 169 -6.00 6.95 16.30
N GLU A 170 -5.00 7.70 15.80
CA GLU A 170 -4.74 7.87 14.36
C GLU A 170 -4.04 6.65 13.73
N ALA A 171 -3.50 5.71 14.51
CA ALA A 171 -2.83 4.52 13.98
C ALA A 171 -3.81 3.37 13.73
N LEU A 172 -3.59 2.62 12.65
CA LEU A 172 -4.40 1.46 12.29
C LEU A 172 -3.49 0.30 11.84
N THR A 173 -3.72 -0.90 12.36
CA THR A 173 -3.09 -2.13 11.87
C THR A 173 -3.85 -2.67 10.64
N GLY A 174 -3.22 -3.56 9.87
CA GLY A 174 -3.92 -4.22 8.75
C GLY A 174 -5.12 -5.05 9.20
N LYS A 175 -5.04 -5.68 10.38
CA LYS A 175 -6.16 -6.44 10.96
C LYS A 175 -7.34 -5.55 11.28
N GLU A 176 -7.11 -4.43 11.98
CA GLU A 176 -8.17 -3.46 12.30
C GLU A 176 -8.77 -2.84 11.03
N LEU A 177 -7.94 -2.53 10.02
CA LEU A 177 -8.45 -2.08 8.72
C LEU A 177 -9.38 -3.11 8.09
N CYS A 178 -8.96 -4.38 8.05
CA CYS A 178 -9.75 -5.49 7.51
C CYS A 178 -11.06 -5.69 8.27
N GLU A 179 -11.04 -5.60 9.60
CA GLU A 179 -12.24 -5.64 10.44
C GLU A 179 -13.20 -4.49 10.09
N ILE A 180 -12.70 -3.26 9.98
CA ILE A 180 -13.49 -2.08 9.63
C ILE A 180 -14.21 -2.27 8.28
N ILE A 181 -13.53 -2.82 7.27
CA ILE A 181 -14.08 -2.99 5.91
C ILE A 181 -14.78 -4.33 5.68
N ASN A 182 -14.95 -5.16 6.71
CA ASN A 182 -15.51 -6.51 6.64
C ASN A 182 -14.80 -7.43 5.62
N VAL A 183 -13.47 -7.42 5.62
CA VAL A 183 -12.62 -8.29 4.78
C VAL A 183 -11.82 -9.25 5.66
N ASP A 184 -11.68 -10.51 5.21
CA ASP A 184 -10.80 -11.47 5.86
C ASP A 184 -9.32 -11.11 5.65
N PHE A 185 -8.65 -10.69 6.72
CA PHE A 185 -7.23 -10.37 6.74
C PHE A 185 -6.35 -11.52 6.22
N TYR A 186 -6.62 -12.77 6.63
CA TYR A 186 -5.81 -13.92 6.23
C TYR A 186 -6.02 -14.29 4.77
N LYS A 187 -7.18 -13.98 4.20
CA LYS A 187 -7.39 -14.05 2.75
C LYS A 187 -6.49 -13.07 2.00
N VAL A 188 -6.34 -11.84 2.49
CA VAL A 188 -5.41 -10.85 1.89
C VAL A 188 -3.96 -11.35 1.97
N VAL A 189 -3.55 -11.86 3.14
CA VAL A 189 -2.20 -12.40 3.36
C VAL A 189 -1.91 -13.58 2.44
N SER A 190 -2.80 -14.58 2.38
CA SER A 190 -2.59 -15.77 1.54
C SER A 190 -2.50 -15.45 0.04
N MET A 191 -3.29 -14.48 -0.46
CA MET A 191 -3.15 -14.00 -1.84
C MET A 191 -1.75 -13.42 -2.09
N ARG A 192 -1.17 -12.73 -1.10
CA ARG A 192 0.17 -12.15 -1.22
C ARG A 192 1.27 -13.20 -1.11
N GLU A 193 1.13 -14.19 -0.23
CA GLU A 193 2.09 -15.29 -0.07
C GLU A 193 2.29 -16.09 -1.36
N LYS A 194 1.22 -16.32 -2.12
CA LYS A 194 1.31 -16.98 -3.44
C LYS A 194 2.25 -16.23 -4.39
N ASP A 195 2.14 -14.91 -4.42
CA ASP A 195 3.00 -14.07 -5.27
C ASP A 195 4.42 -13.95 -4.69
N GLN A 196 4.61 -14.06 -3.38
CA GLN A 196 5.93 -14.14 -2.75
C GLN A 196 6.66 -15.42 -3.17
N GLU A 197 5.97 -16.55 -3.24
CA GLU A 197 6.54 -17.81 -3.73
C GLU A 197 6.98 -17.70 -5.19
N ALA A 198 6.14 -17.11 -6.05
CA ALA A 198 6.47 -16.83 -7.45
C ALA A 198 7.71 -15.92 -7.56
N ASN A 199 7.75 -14.85 -6.78
CA ASN A 199 8.89 -13.94 -6.71
C ASN A 199 10.18 -14.62 -6.27
N PHE A 200 10.11 -15.48 -5.25
CA PHE A 200 11.27 -16.21 -4.75
C PHE A 200 11.86 -17.12 -5.83
N LYS A 201 11.02 -17.92 -6.51
CA LYS A 201 11.43 -18.80 -7.61
C LYS A 201 12.06 -18.00 -8.74
N PHE A 202 11.34 -17.00 -9.23
CA PHE A 202 11.81 -16.13 -10.32
C PHE A 202 13.17 -15.48 -10.00
N PHE A 203 13.33 -14.97 -8.77
CA PHE A 203 14.57 -14.34 -8.34
C PHE A 203 15.74 -15.34 -8.34
N LEU A 204 15.56 -16.53 -7.76
CA LEU A 204 16.61 -17.55 -7.73
C LEU A 204 16.98 -18.04 -9.12
N ASP A 205 16.00 -18.35 -9.95
CA ASP A 205 16.22 -18.83 -11.32
C ASP A 205 16.98 -17.77 -12.15
N SER A 206 16.52 -16.51 -12.09
CA SER A 206 17.20 -15.39 -12.73
C SER A 206 18.62 -15.16 -12.19
N LEU A 207 18.84 -15.38 -10.89
CA LEU A 207 20.12 -15.16 -10.24
C LEU A 207 21.17 -16.21 -10.67
N VAL A 208 20.78 -17.48 -10.77
CA VAL A 208 21.69 -18.57 -11.16
C VAL A 208 22.02 -18.58 -12.65
N GLU A 209 21.18 -17.96 -13.48
CA GLU A 209 21.43 -17.76 -14.91
C GLU A 209 22.53 -16.72 -15.19
N ILE A 210 22.83 -15.83 -14.23
CA ILE A 210 23.88 -14.82 -14.40
C ILE A 210 25.27 -15.52 -14.43
N PRO A 211 26.08 -15.37 -15.50
CA PRO A 211 27.32 -16.14 -15.69
C PRO A 211 28.32 -16.02 -14.54
N GLN A 212 28.45 -14.81 -13.97
CA GLN A 212 29.33 -14.55 -12.82
C GLN A 212 28.88 -15.34 -11.58
N VAL A 213 27.57 -15.38 -11.32
CA VAL A 213 27.01 -16.11 -10.18
C VAL A 213 27.14 -17.62 -10.40
N SER A 214 26.75 -18.11 -11.58
CA SER A 214 26.85 -19.53 -11.93
C SER A 214 28.28 -20.05 -11.80
N SER A 215 29.27 -19.31 -12.31
CA SER A 215 30.69 -19.66 -12.18
C SER A 215 31.13 -19.71 -10.71
N TYR A 216 30.75 -18.71 -9.91
CA TYR A 216 31.09 -18.69 -8.49
C TYR A 216 30.51 -19.89 -7.73
N LEU A 217 29.24 -20.22 -7.98
CA LEU A 217 28.57 -21.36 -7.33
C LEU A 217 29.18 -22.71 -7.71
N LYS A 218 29.60 -22.89 -8.97
CA LYS A 218 30.33 -24.10 -9.41
C LYS A 218 31.65 -24.24 -8.66
N THR A 219 32.43 -23.17 -8.57
CA THR A 219 33.70 -23.17 -7.80
C THR A 219 33.47 -23.50 -6.33
N LYS A 220 32.40 -22.95 -5.71
CA LYS A 220 32.06 -23.24 -4.31
C LYS A 220 31.61 -24.68 -4.07
N LYS A 221 30.87 -25.29 -5.01
CA LYS A 221 30.47 -26.70 -4.90
C LYS A 221 31.63 -27.68 -4.94
N HIS A 222 32.77 -27.29 -5.51
CA HIS A 222 34.00 -28.10 -5.48
C HIS A 222 34.81 -27.93 -4.18
N LEU A 223 34.41 -27.02 -3.29
CA LEU A 223 35.06 -26.73 -2.00
C LEU A 223 34.27 -27.27 -0.79
N LEU A 224 33.12 -27.91 -1.02
CA LEU A 224 32.27 -28.58 -0.04
C LEU A 224 32.26 -30.08 -0.31
#